data_AF-A0A174U7F8-F1
#
_entry.id   AF-A0A174U7F8-F1
#
_cell.length_a   1.000
_cell.length_b   1.000
_cell.length_c   1.000
_cell.angle_alpha   90.00
_cell.angle_beta   90.00
_cell.angle_gamma   90.00
#
_symmetry.space_group_name_H-M   'P 1'
#
loop_
_entity.id
_entity.type
_entity.pdbx_description
1 polymer ?
#
loop_
_entity_poly.entity_id
_entity_poly.type
_entity_poly.pdbx_seq_one_letter_code
_entity_poly.pdbx_strand_id
1 'polypeptide(L)'
;MEESSPTAYRVRFHGSGADVVSPNLRASPEVYNMNLSSTGSAREITLGKLILNVQNAGTSAIRLSLRAADTAAPVLVDLRRTTIYDGSTIESQTWNSVSFSTAQIIDDILYDNSQETHWMRLRQQDPATKLWSMCQITTFASAAGARVSVIIDWYYTGVTFAAPSGS
;
A
#
# COMPACT_ATOMS: atom_id res chain seq x y z
N MET A 1 4.71 -22.04 17.38
CA MET A 1 4.84 -20.77 16.66
C MET A 1 3.58 -20.63 15.83
N GLU A 2 2.72 -19.69 16.17
CA GLU A 2 1.55 -19.34 15.36
C GLU A 2 2.08 -18.53 14.17
N GLU A 3 1.89 -19.03 12.96
CA GLU A 3 2.31 -18.33 11.74
C GLU A 3 1.35 -17.13 11.56
N SER A 4 1.87 -15.91 11.67
CA SER A 4 1.16 -14.67 11.40
C SER A 4 2.05 -13.78 10.55
N SER A 5 1.60 -13.46 9.35
CA SER A 5 2.28 -12.63 8.36
C SER A 5 1.29 -11.61 7.77
N PRO A 6 1.78 -10.60 7.02
CA PRO A 6 0.91 -9.64 6.34
C PRO A 6 -0.05 -10.26 5.31
N THR A 7 0.15 -11.53 4.93
CA THR A 7 -0.66 -12.22 3.90
C THR A 7 -1.45 -13.39 4.44
N ALA A 8 -1.00 -14.04 5.51
CA ALA A 8 -1.65 -15.21 6.07
C ALA A 8 -1.49 -15.37 7.57
N TYR A 9 -2.44 -16.05 8.20
CA TYR A 9 -2.33 -16.49 9.59
C TYR A 9 -2.96 -17.87 9.80
N ARG A 10 -2.62 -18.53 10.92
CA ARG A 10 -3.29 -19.74 11.40
C ARG A 10 -3.82 -19.52 12.80
N VAL A 11 -4.95 -20.15 13.11
CA VAL A 11 -5.58 -20.13 14.44
C VAL A 11 -5.56 -21.54 15.02
N ARG A 12 -5.22 -21.66 16.30
CA ARG A 12 -5.36 -22.91 17.05
C ARG A 12 -6.59 -22.88 17.94
N PHE A 13 -7.43 -23.91 17.82
CA PHE A 13 -8.61 -24.11 18.64
C PHE A 13 -8.33 -25.19 19.68
N HIS A 14 -8.46 -24.84 20.96
CA HIS A 14 -8.37 -25.77 22.09
C HIS A 14 -9.76 -26.24 22.48
N GLY A 15 -9.94 -27.55 22.69
CA GLY A 15 -11.20 -28.16 23.11
C GLY A 15 -10.97 -29.35 24.03
N SER A 16 -12.04 -30.03 24.43
CA SER A 16 -11.95 -31.27 25.24
C SER A 16 -11.41 -32.48 24.45
N GLY A 17 -11.23 -32.34 23.13
CA GLY A 17 -10.60 -33.32 22.24
C GLY A 17 -9.22 -32.86 21.77
N ALA A 18 -8.76 -33.40 20.64
CA ALA A 18 -7.50 -32.96 20.04
C ALA A 18 -7.57 -31.49 19.59
N ASP A 19 -6.47 -30.76 19.76
CA ASP A 19 -6.31 -29.42 19.21
C ASP A 19 -6.49 -29.43 17.68
N VAL A 20 -7.22 -28.44 17.17
CA VAL A 20 -7.40 -28.24 15.73
C VAL A 20 -6.70 -26.95 15.31
N VAL A 21 -5.91 -27.01 14.24
CA VAL A 21 -5.27 -25.82 13.64
C VAL A 21 -5.96 -25.52 12.31
N SER A 22 -6.30 -24.26 12.07
CA SER A 22 -6.90 -23.83 10.81
C SER A 22 -5.94 -24.05 9.61
N PRO A 23 -6.45 -24.13 8.39
CA PRO A 23 -5.67 -23.86 7.18
C PRO A 23 -5.05 -22.45 7.22
N ASN A 24 -4.20 -22.12 6.24
CA ASN A 24 -3.73 -20.74 6.03
C ASN A 24 -4.93 -19.83 5.72
N LEU A 25 -5.30 -18.98 6.67
CA LEU A 25 -6.31 -17.94 6.50
C LEU A 25 -5.66 -16.69 5.93
N ARG A 26 -6.40 -15.93 5.12
CA ARG A 26 -5.91 -14.67 4.55
C ARG A 26 -5.91 -13.57 5.62
N ALA A 27 -4.78 -12.88 5.75
CA ALA A 27 -4.69 -11.71 6.63
C ALA A 27 -5.67 -10.61 6.18
N SER A 28 -6.26 -9.90 7.15
CA SER A 28 -7.08 -8.73 6.85
C SER A 28 -6.21 -7.59 6.33
N PRO A 29 -6.73 -6.73 5.44
CA PRO A 29 -6.03 -5.52 5.02
C PRO A 29 -5.68 -4.62 6.21
N GLU A 30 -4.54 -3.94 6.13
CA GLU A 30 -4.21 -2.88 7.06
C GLU A 30 -5.04 -1.63 6.71
N VAL A 31 -5.65 -1.00 7.71
CA VAL A 31 -6.52 0.17 7.51
C VAL A 31 -6.05 1.33 8.38
N TYR A 32 -5.73 2.45 7.74
CA TYR A 32 -5.30 3.69 8.37
C TYR A 32 -6.38 4.75 8.16
N ASN A 33 -7.10 5.07 9.24
CA ASN A 33 -8.10 6.14 9.27
C ASN A 33 -7.50 7.36 9.96
N MET A 34 -7.58 8.53 9.31
CA MET A 34 -6.92 9.75 9.77
C MET A 34 -7.73 10.99 9.42
N ASN A 35 -7.59 12.00 10.27
CA ASN A 35 -8.09 13.35 10.03
C ASN A 35 -6.92 14.22 9.58
N LEU A 36 -6.94 14.63 8.32
CA LEU A 36 -5.96 15.51 7.68
C LEU A 36 -6.57 16.87 7.28
N SER A 37 -7.64 17.30 7.95
CA SER A 37 -8.33 18.57 7.60
C SER A 37 -7.50 19.82 7.85
N SER A 38 -6.47 19.74 8.69
CA SER A 38 -5.55 20.85 8.94
C SER A 38 -4.51 20.93 7.82
N THR A 39 -4.32 22.13 7.24
CA THR A 39 -3.33 22.36 6.19
C THR A 39 -1.93 21.90 6.61
N GLY A 40 -1.26 21.15 5.75
CA GLY A 40 0.08 20.61 6.00
C GLY A 40 0.13 19.40 6.94
N SER A 41 -1.00 18.96 7.50
CA SER A 41 -1.06 17.70 8.25
C SER A 41 -0.70 16.52 7.35
N ALA A 42 -0.01 15.54 7.91
CA ALA A 42 0.44 14.37 7.17
C ALA A 42 0.50 13.13 8.05
N ARG A 43 0.46 11.98 7.41
CA ARG A 43 0.70 10.67 8.02
C ARG A 43 1.72 9.90 7.19
N GLU A 44 2.69 9.32 7.87
CA GLU A 44 3.58 8.33 7.29
C GLU A 44 3.11 6.92 7.64
N ILE A 45 3.16 6.03 6.66
CA ILE A 45 2.78 4.62 6.76
C ILE A 45 3.95 3.80 6.24
N THR A 46 4.50 2.95 7.09
CA THR A 46 5.55 2.00 6.69
C THR A 46 4.93 0.92 5.80
N LEU A 47 5.52 0.71 4.63
CA LEU A 47 5.04 -0.22 3.62
C LEU A 47 6.23 -1.06 3.15
N GLY A 48 6.55 -2.11 3.90
CA GLY A 48 7.74 -2.93 3.63
C GLY A 48 9.03 -2.11 3.73
N LYS A 49 9.75 -1.95 2.62
CA LYS A 49 10.96 -1.13 2.46
C LYS A 49 10.69 0.30 2.00
N LEU A 50 9.43 0.67 1.83
CA LEU A 50 8.99 2.01 1.45
C LEU A 50 8.27 2.69 2.61
N ILE A 51 8.16 4.01 2.53
CA ILE A 51 7.29 4.83 3.37
C ILE A 51 6.32 5.56 2.45
N LEU A 52 5.02 5.33 2.65
CA LEU A 52 3.94 6.09 2.05
C LEU A 52 3.65 7.30 2.93
N ASN A 53 3.76 8.49 2.38
CA ASN A 53 3.33 9.72 3.01
C ASN A 53 2.00 10.17 2.38
N VAL A 54 1.05 10.50 3.25
CA VAL A 54 -0.29 10.99 2.91
C VAL A 54 -0.45 12.35 3.56
N GLN A 55 -0.57 13.39 2.75
CA GLN A 55 -0.48 14.77 3.23
C GLN A 55 -1.65 15.60 2.71
N ASN A 56 -2.17 16.50 3.55
CA ASN A 56 -3.02 17.59 3.08
C ASN A 56 -2.19 18.59 2.26
N ALA A 57 -2.48 18.68 0.97
CA ALA A 57 -1.76 19.51 0.00
C ALA A 57 -2.43 20.87 -0.24
N GLY A 58 -3.63 21.09 0.31
CA GLY A 58 -4.39 22.32 0.13
C GLY A 58 -5.88 22.14 0.43
N THR A 59 -6.67 23.15 0.08
CA THR A 59 -8.12 23.11 0.21
C THR A 59 -8.68 22.04 -0.72
N SER A 60 -9.09 20.92 -0.13
CA SER A 60 -9.68 19.77 -0.81
C SER A 60 -8.73 18.81 -1.57
N ALA A 61 -7.44 18.81 -1.25
CA ALA A 61 -6.44 17.98 -1.95
C ALA A 61 -5.57 17.17 -0.99
N ILE A 62 -5.45 15.86 -1.26
CA ILE A 62 -4.51 14.95 -0.61
C ILE A 62 -3.37 14.64 -1.59
N ARG A 63 -2.13 14.75 -1.12
CA ARG A 63 -0.93 14.33 -1.83
C ARG A 63 -0.45 12.99 -1.30
N LEU A 64 -0.10 12.10 -2.23
CA LEU A 64 0.52 10.81 -1.97
C LEU A 64 1.95 10.83 -2.48
N SER A 65 2.90 10.46 -1.63
CA SER A 65 4.29 10.26 -2.04
C SER A 65 4.90 9.00 -1.43
N LEU A 66 5.85 8.40 -2.15
CA LEU A 66 6.60 7.23 -1.70
C LEU A 66 8.09 7.54 -1.65
N ARG A 67 8.77 7.01 -0.64
CA ARG A 67 10.25 7.00 -0.58
C ARG A 67 10.75 5.66 -0.05
N ALA A 68 12.03 5.36 -0.26
CA ALA A 68 12.67 4.29 0.50
C ALA A 68 12.68 4.62 1.99
N ALA A 69 12.49 3.60 2.83
CA ALA A 69 12.60 3.72 4.27
C ALA A 69 14.06 4.00 4.71
N ASP A 70 15.02 3.47 3.95
CA ASP A 70 16.45 3.76 4.06
C ASP A 70 16.93 4.44 2.77
N THR A 71 17.31 5.71 2.86
CA THR A 71 17.74 6.51 1.71
C THR A 71 19.07 6.04 1.13
N ALA A 72 19.86 5.27 1.89
CA ALA A 72 21.09 4.65 1.43
C ALA A 72 20.86 3.30 0.70
N ALA A 73 19.65 2.76 0.76
CA ALA A 73 19.27 1.49 0.14
C ALA A 73 18.08 1.68 -0.82
N PRO A 74 18.33 2.10 -2.08
CA PRO A 74 17.28 2.38 -3.04
C PRO A 74 16.41 1.15 -3.33
N VAL A 75 15.10 1.34 -3.39
CA VAL A 75 14.11 0.28 -3.62
C VAL A 75 13.65 0.33 -5.07
N LEU A 76 13.72 -0.79 -5.79
CA LEU A 76 13.10 -0.89 -7.12
C LEU A 76 11.60 -1.06 -6.98
N VAL A 77 10.85 -0.27 -7.73
CA VAL A 77 9.40 -0.18 -7.66
C VAL A 77 8.79 -0.40 -9.04
N ASP A 78 7.80 -1.29 -9.07
CA ASP A 78 6.78 -1.27 -10.12
C ASP A 78 5.50 -0.70 -9.54
N LEU A 79 4.88 0.24 -10.25
CA LEU A 79 3.66 0.88 -9.80
C LEU A 79 2.69 0.98 -10.96
N ARG A 80 1.41 0.73 -10.68
CA ARG A 80 0.31 1.12 -11.54
C ARG A 80 -0.74 1.82 -10.69
N ARG A 81 -0.91 3.13 -10.89
CA ARG A 81 -1.97 3.94 -10.30
C ARG A 81 -3.05 4.17 -11.34
N THR A 82 -4.30 4.15 -10.90
CA THR A 82 -5.41 4.73 -11.65
C THR A 82 -6.26 5.52 -10.68
N THR A 83 -6.67 6.70 -11.13
CA THR A 83 -7.63 7.50 -10.42
C THR A 83 -8.74 7.98 -11.34
N ILE A 84 -9.93 8.12 -10.78
CA ILE A 84 -11.13 8.60 -11.47
C ILE A 84 -11.77 9.67 -10.60
N TYR A 85 -11.77 10.91 -11.08
CA TYR A 85 -12.43 12.03 -10.41
C TYR A 85 -13.73 12.43 -11.13
N ASP A 86 -14.77 12.73 -10.34
CA ASP A 86 -16.13 13.11 -10.79
C ASP A 86 -16.70 12.22 -11.92
N GLY A 87 -16.32 10.94 -11.94
CA GLY A 87 -16.80 9.94 -12.89
C GLY A 87 -16.47 10.19 -14.37
N SER A 88 -15.62 11.17 -14.70
CA SER A 88 -15.40 11.62 -16.08
C SER A 88 -13.93 11.66 -16.49
N THR A 89 -13.02 11.96 -15.56
CA THR A 89 -11.60 12.05 -15.88
C THR A 89 -10.84 10.91 -15.25
N ILE A 90 -10.10 10.20 -16.10
CA ILE A 90 -9.28 9.07 -15.72
C ILE A 90 -7.83 9.49 -15.91
N GLU A 91 -7.05 9.40 -14.85
CA GLU A 91 -5.60 9.54 -14.91
C GLU A 91 -4.96 8.20 -14.53
N SER A 92 -3.85 7.86 -15.19
CA SER A 92 -3.12 6.65 -14.86
C SER A 92 -1.61 6.89 -14.98
N GLN A 93 -0.88 6.21 -14.11
CA GLN A 93 0.58 6.24 -14.09
C GLN A 93 1.10 4.81 -14.03
N THR A 94 2.17 4.56 -14.77
CA THR A 94 2.87 3.27 -14.74
C THR A 94 4.37 3.50 -14.55
N TRP A 95 4.94 2.78 -13.60
CA TRP A 95 6.38 2.67 -13.39
C TRP A 95 6.79 1.21 -13.45
N ASN A 96 7.93 0.97 -14.06
CA ASN A 96 8.49 -0.35 -14.24
C ASN A 96 9.96 -0.28 -13.85
N SER A 97 10.32 -0.90 -12.73
CA SER A 97 11.68 -0.92 -12.17
C SER A 97 12.27 0.47 -11.93
N VAL A 98 11.47 1.40 -11.41
CA VAL A 98 11.96 2.73 -11.03
C VAL A 98 12.58 2.66 -9.64
N SER A 99 13.78 3.21 -9.48
CA SER A 99 14.52 3.21 -8.21
C SER A 99 14.13 4.40 -7.34
N PHE A 100 13.67 4.17 -6.12
CA PHE A 100 13.38 5.24 -5.16
C PHE A 100 14.44 5.25 -4.07
N SER A 101 15.07 6.40 -3.89
CA SER A 101 15.86 6.73 -2.68
C SER A 101 15.18 7.85 -1.91
N THR A 102 14.78 8.91 -2.62
CA THR A 102 14.07 10.07 -2.08
C THR A 102 12.59 10.01 -2.43
N ALA A 103 11.81 10.92 -1.83
CA ALA A 103 10.37 11.03 -2.08
C ALA A 103 10.07 11.26 -3.57
N GLN A 104 9.15 10.44 -4.09
CA GLN A 104 8.52 10.57 -5.39
C GLN A 104 7.03 10.85 -5.16
N ILE A 105 6.50 11.89 -5.78
CA ILE A 105 5.07 12.17 -5.76
C ILE A 105 4.38 11.15 -6.67
N ILE A 106 3.42 10.43 -6.10
CA ILE A 106 2.61 9.42 -6.79
C ILE A 106 1.35 10.06 -7.34
N ASP A 107 0.75 10.90 -6.50
CA ASP A 107 -0.42 11.68 -6.82
C ASP A 107 -0.32 13.02 -6.09
N ASP A 108 -0.41 14.10 -6.85
CA ASP A 108 -0.24 15.43 -6.30
C ASP A 108 -1.55 16.01 -5.77
N ILE A 109 -2.66 15.64 -6.41
CA ILE A 109 -3.99 16.19 -6.19
C ILE A 109 -4.99 15.04 -6.27
N LEU A 110 -5.11 14.30 -5.17
CA LEU A 110 -6.26 13.43 -4.94
C LEU A 110 -7.37 14.29 -4.34
N TYR A 111 -8.42 14.54 -5.12
CA TYR A 111 -9.58 15.33 -4.71
C TYR A 111 -10.30 14.63 -3.56
N ASP A 112 -10.50 15.37 -2.46
CA ASP A 112 -11.31 14.88 -1.37
C ASP A 112 -12.82 15.11 -1.62
N ASN A 113 -13.63 15.20 -0.57
CA ASN A 113 -15.10 15.28 -0.68
C ASN A 113 -15.77 14.12 -1.43
N SER A 114 -15.17 12.92 -1.38
CA SER A 114 -15.69 11.71 -2.01
C SER A 114 -15.76 11.78 -3.54
N GLN A 115 -15.00 12.68 -4.16
CA GLN A 115 -15.04 12.91 -5.60
C GLN A 115 -14.16 11.94 -6.38
N GLU A 116 -13.23 11.28 -5.69
CA GLU A 116 -12.18 10.50 -6.34
C GLU A 116 -12.15 9.05 -5.87
N THR A 117 -12.09 8.15 -6.84
CA THR A 117 -11.77 6.74 -6.60
C THR A 117 -10.33 6.50 -6.99
N HIS A 118 -9.47 6.29 -6.00
CA HIS A 118 -8.03 6.13 -6.20
C HIS A 118 -7.56 4.73 -5.75
N TRP A 119 -6.90 4.01 -6.66
CA TRP A 119 -6.22 2.74 -6.34
C TRP A 119 -4.84 2.65 -7.00
N MET A 120 -3.90 2.03 -6.30
CA MET A 120 -2.59 1.70 -6.82
C MET A 120 -2.25 0.24 -6.56
N ARG A 121 -1.54 -0.38 -7.49
CA ARG A 121 -0.80 -1.63 -7.25
C ARG A 121 0.67 -1.31 -7.23
N LEU A 122 1.35 -1.81 -6.21
CA LEU A 122 2.75 -1.54 -5.96
C LEU A 122 3.47 -2.87 -5.77
N ARG A 123 4.55 -3.08 -6.54
CA ARG A 123 5.58 -4.07 -6.23
C ARG A 123 6.84 -3.35 -5.80
N GLN A 124 7.50 -3.90 -4.80
CA GLN A 124 8.79 -3.41 -4.33
C GLN A 124 9.77 -4.55 -4.23
N GLN A 125 11.01 -4.31 -4.65
CA GLN A 125 12.11 -5.24 -4.49
C GLN A 125 12.93 -4.86 -3.26
N ASP A 126 13.11 -5.81 -2.35
CA ASP A 126 14.02 -5.63 -1.23
C ASP A 126 15.47 -5.47 -1.76
N PRO A 127 16.17 -4.36 -1.42
CA PRO A 127 17.50 -4.09 -1.95
C PRO A 127 18.55 -5.10 -1.47
N ALA A 128 18.36 -5.74 -0.32
CA ALA A 128 19.29 -6.71 0.25
C ALA A 128 19.02 -8.13 -0.29
N THR A 129 17.76 -8.57 -0.29
CA THR A 129 17.42 -9.97 -0.64
C THR A 129 17.05 -10.16 -2.11
N LYS A 130 16.75 -9.07 -2.83
CA LYS A 130 16.22 -9.06 -4.20
C LYS A 130 14.85 -9.71 -4.36
N LEU A 131 14.19 -10.05 -3.25
CA LEU A 131 12.84 -10.61 -3.22
C LEU A 131 11.80 -9.51 -3.42
N TRP A 132 10.68 -9.89 -4.04
CA TRP A 132 9.59 -8.98 -4.37
C TRP A 132 8.42 -9.12 -3.41
N SER A 133 7.78 -8.00 -3.09
CA SER A 133 6.53 -7.95 -2.34
C SER A 133 5.53 -7.09 -3.08
N MET A 134 4.25 -7.44 -3.01
CA MET A 134 3.17 -6.73 -3.71
C MET A 134 1.99 -6.45 -2.80
N CYS A 135 1.49 -5.23 -2.90
CA CYS A 135 0.22 -4.83 -2.30
C CYS A 135 -0.63 -4.04 -3.28
N GLN A 136 -1.92 -3.98 -2.97
CA GLN A 136 -2.83 -2.97 -3.48
C GLN A 136 -3.06 -1.93 -2.38
N ILE A 137 -3.09 -0.66 -2.76
CA ILE A 137 -3.40 0.44 -1.87
C ILE A 137 -4.61 1.18 -2.43
N THR A 138 -5.64 1.31 -1.62
CA THR A 138 -6.83 2.12 -1.94
C THR A 138 -6.83 3.32 -1.02
N THR A 139 -7.10 4.49 -1.58
CA THR A 139 -7.21 5.74 -0.82
C THR A 139 -8.57 6.35 -1.07
N PHE A 140 -9.23 6.79 0.00
CA PHE A 140 -10.51 7.47 -0.07
C PHE A 140 -10.49 8.66 0.90
N ALA A 141 -10.85 9.84 0.39
CA ALA A 141 -10.84 11.08 1.17
C ALA A 141 -12.18 11.80 1.04
N SER A 142 -12.70 12.32 2.16
CA SER A 142 -13.97 13.05 2.20
C SER A 142 -14.00 14.13 3.27
N ALA A 143 -14.93 15.09 3.11
CA ALA A 143 -15.10 16.26 3.99
C ALA A 143 -13.80 17.04 4.21
N ALA A 144 -13.24 17.60 3.14
CA ALA A 144 -12.05 18.46 3.19
C ALA A 144 -10.91 17.85 4.02
N GLY A 145 -10.58 16.58 3.76
CA GLY A 145 -9.52 15.84 4.45
C GLY A 145 -9.85 15.40 5.88
N ALA A 146 -11.02 15.71 6.44
CA ALA A 146 -11.38 15.30 7.80
C ALA A 146 -11.51 13.78 7.96
N ARG A 147 -11.77 13.07 6.87
CA ARG A 147 -11.90 11.61 6.81
C ARG A 147 -11.09 11.09 5.64
N VAL A 148 -9.89 10.59 5.93
CA VAL A 148 -9.04 9.91 4.95
C VAL A 148 -8.82 8.48 5.42
N SER A 149 -9.05 7.54 4.51
CA SER A 149 -8.82 6.11 4.71
C SER A 149 -7.81 5.62 3.69
N VAL A 150 -6.76 4.96 4.17
CA VAL A 150 -5.81 4.22 3.35
C VAL A 150 -5.87 2.75 3.72
N ILE A 151 -6.15 1.91 2.74
CA ILE A 151 -6.28 0.46 2.90
C ILE A 151 -5.13 -0.18 2.15
N ILE A 152 -4.36 -1.02 2.82
CA ILE A 152 -3.22 -1.74 2.25
C ILE A 152 -3.51 -3.23 2.32
N ASP A 153 -3.58 -3.86 1.16
CA ASP A 153 -3.87 -5.28 1.02
C ASP A 153 -2.67 -5.98 0.37
N TRP A 154 -1.93 -6.76 1.16
CA TRP A 154 -0.76 -7.50 0.69
C TRP A 154 -1.18 -8.78 -0.03
N TYR A 155 -0.65 -8.98 -1.24
CA TYR A 155 -0.89 -10.19 -2.03
C TYR A 155 0.20 -11.23 -1.81
N TYR A 156 1.45 -10.78 -1.69
CA TYR A 156 2.58 -11.63 -1.36
C TYR A 156 3.74 -10.78 -0.81
N THR A 157 4.62 -11.43 -0.08
CA THR A 157 5.85 -10.84 0.44
C THR A 157 7.02 -11.78 0.22
N GLY A 158 8.18 -11.26 -0.17
CA GLY A 158 9.42 -12.02 -0.19
C GLY A 158 9.48 -13.14 -1.24
N VAL A 159 8.97 -12.92 -2.45
CA VAL A 159 8.95 -13.95 -3.53
C VAL A 159 9.97 -13.68 -4.63
N THR A 160 10.37 -14.74 -5.35
CA THR A 160 11.11 -14.67 -6.62
C THR A 160 10.19 -15.02 -7.79
N PHE A 161 10.41 -14.42 -8.96
CA PHE A 161 9.74 -14.82 -10.20
C PHE A 161 10.64 -15.79 -10.98
N ALA A 162 10.33 -17.08 -10.95
CA ALA A 162 11.03 -18.08 -11.75
C ALA A 162 10.37 -18.22 -13.12
N ALA A 163 11.18 -18.48 -14.15
CA ALA A 163 10.66 -18.95 -15.43
C ALA A 163 9.95 -20.30 -15.23
N PRO A 164 8.87 -20.59 -15.98
CA PRO A 164 8.27 -21.92 -15.94
C PRO A 164 9.32 -22.98 -16.30
N SER A 165 9.44 -24.03 -15.49
CA SER A 165 10.17 -25.24 -15.89
C SER A 165 9.32 -25.96 -16.94
N GLY A 166 9.91 -26.34 -18.08
CA GLY A 166 9.21 -27.07 -19.14
C GLY A 166 8.46 -28.29 -18.60
N SER A 167 7.28 -28.55 -19.18
CA SER A 167 6.40 -29.69 -18.88
C SER A 167 7.05 -31.03 -19.15
#